data_AF-A0A9D5RHZ8-F1
#
_entry.id   AF-A0A9D5RHZ8-F1
#
_cell.length_a   1.000
_cell.length_b   1.000
_cell.length_c   1.000
_cell.angle_alpha   90.00
_cell.angle_beta   90.00
_cell.angle_gamma   90.00
#
_symmetry.space_group_name_H-M   'P 1'
#
loop_
_entity.id
_entity.type
_entity.pdbx_description
1 polymer ?
#
loop_
_entity_poly.entity_id
_entity_poly.type
_entity_poly.pdbx_seq_one_letter_code
_entity_poly.pdbx_strand_id
1 'polypeptide(L)'
;MDDLKDIVKERLAELFEKETQEITAGRLQTSQGNVSKWLTGTQLITTDNLYRIARTYNVSIDWILGLSDVRDINGLNIDDLTYEQVARIMDRLIINDNMKILNHKEAVRQTSGDDYGEIESSGIRIEIRPDDNSDYIKIKDRLLSYMLRRRYKIYDVGNDMVDYWYNSSLPNFKGLKVVNNTGNMQDALDAKGWANLQDADWISLIEEISKLTEEERTALIQEIENKKKEGQ
;
A
#
# COMPACT_ATOMS: atom_id res chain seq x y z
N MET A 1 7.90 4.18 35.19
CA MET A 1 7.06 3.07 34.69
C MET A 1 5.67 3.66 34.73
N ASP A 2 5.21 4.18 33.60
CA ASP A 2 3.93 4.88 33.54
C ASP A 2 2.81 3.89 33.86
N ASP A 3 1.83 4.30 34.67
CA ASP A 3 0.68 3.45 34.97
C ASP A 3 -0.06 3.20 33.65
N LEU A 4 -0.41 1.95 33.36
CA LEU A 4 -1.19 1.57 32.17
C LEU A 4 -2.43 2.46 32.01
N LYS A 5 -3.03 2.88 33.13
CA LYS A 5 -4.15 3.81 33.15
C LYS A 5 -3.82 5.18 32.56
N ASP A 6 -2.62 5.70 32.82
CA ASP A 6 -2.20 7.01 32.34
C ASP A 6 -1.94 6.96 30.82
N ILE A 7 -1.27 5.92 30.34
CA ILE A 7 -1.05 5.71 28.89
C ILE A 7 -2.39 5.60 28.15
N VAL A 8 -3.27 4.71 28.61
CA VAL A 8 -4.58 4.51 27.98
C VAL A 8 -5.40 5.79 28.00
N LYS A 9 -5.37 6.53 29.11
CA LYS A 9 -6.05 7.81 29.23
C LYS A 9 -5.54 8.81 28.19
N GLU A 10 -4.23 8.96 28.05
CA GLU A 10 -3.61 9.88 27.08
C GLU A 10 -3.98 9.50 25.64
N ARG A 11 -3.84 8.22 25.28
CA ARG A 11 -4.18 7.72 23.94
C ARG A 11 -5.66 7.87 23.61
N LEU A 12 -6.56 7.66 24.59
CA LEU A 12 -7.99 7.88 24.41
C LEU A 12 -8.34 9.38 24.31
N ALA A 13 -7.64 10.24 25.06
CA ALA A 13 -7.82 11.69 24.95
C ALA A 13 -7.41 12.19 23.55
N GLU A 14 -6.29 11.72 23.03
CA GLU A 14 -5.84 11.98 21.65
C GLU A 14 -6.87 11.46 20.63
N LEU A 15 -7.38 10.23 20.83
CA LEU A 15 -8.34 9.61 19.93
C LEU A 15 -9.66 10.39 19.82
N PHE A 16 -10.14 10.93 20.94
CA PHE A 16 -11.44 11.60 21.04
C PHE A 16 -11.37 13.13 20.98
N GLU A 17 -10.19 13.72 20.74
CA GLU A 17 -9.96 15.17 20.77
C GLU A 17 -10.96 15.97 19.90
N LYS A 18 -11.39 15.39 18.77
CA LYS A 18 -12.28 16.04 17.79
C LYS A 18 -13.77 15.80 18.04
N GLU A 19 -14.15 15.06 19.09
CA GLU A 19 -15.53 14.66 19.35
C GLU A 19 -15.96 14.97 20.79
N THR A 20 -17.25 15.24 20.98
CA THR A 20 -17.80 15.36 22.33
C THR A 20 -17.99 13.97 22.94
N GLN A 21 -17.90 13.88 24.27
CA GLN A 21 -18.08 12.60 24.97
C GLN A 21 -19.45 11.94 24.70
N GLU A 22 -20.48 12.74 24.42
CA GLU A 22 -21.81 12.24 24.03
C GLU A 22 -21.80 11.56 22.66
N ILE A 23 -21.12 12.17 21.66
CA ILE A 23 -20.98 11.60 20.32
C ILE A 23 -20.17 10.31 20.38
N THR A 24 -19.04 10.33 21.10
CA THR A 24 -18.19 9.14 21.32
C THR A 24 -18.98 8.02 22.01
N ALA A 25 -19.75 8.34 23.05
CA ALA A 25 -20.57 7.36 23.75
C ALA A 25 -21.65 6.74 22.84
N GLY A 26 -22.29 7.56 22.01
CA GLY A 26 -23.27 7.10 21.01
C GLY A 26 -22.64 6.15 19.98
N ARG A 27 -21.46 6.49 19.44
CA ARG A 27 -20.71 5.65 18.49
C ARG A 27 -20.27 4.32 19.08
N LEU A 28 -19.87 4.33 20.36
CA LEU A 28 -19.39 3.14 21.08
C LEU A 28 -20.53 2.33 21.73
N GLN A 29 -21.77 2.80 21.65
CA GLN A 29 -22.94 2.22 22.33
C GLN A 29 -22.69 2.02 23.83
N THR A 30 -22.11 3.05 24.48
CA THR A 30 -21.81 3.10 25.92
C THR A 30 -22.41 4.37 26.52
N SER A 31 -22.25 4.57 27.83
CA SER A 31 -22.69 5.79 28.49
C SER A 31 -21.61 6.88 28.45
N GLN A 32 -22.02 8.15 28.39
CA GLN A 32 -21.09 9.29 28.49
C GLN A 32 -20.27 9.27 29.79
N GLY A 33 -20.87 8.78 30.88
CA GLY A 33 -20.16 8.55 32.15
C GLY A 33 -19.04 7.52 32.05
N ASN A 34 -19.18 6.47 31.24
CA ASN A 34 -18.10 5.50 31.01
C ASN A 34 -16.93 6.14 30.24
N VAL A 35 -17.23 6.90 29.18
CA VAL A 35 -16.20 7.63 28.42
C VAL A 35 -15.44 8.61 29.31
N SER A 36 -16.15 9.36 30.16
CA SER A 36 -15.55 10.27 31.14
C SER A 36 -14.64 9.55 32.15
N LYS A 37 -15.06 8.38 32.66
CA LYS A 37 -14.23 7.57 33.56
C LYS A 37 -12.95 7.06 32.89
N TRP A 38 -12.99 6.74 31.59
CA TRP A 38 -11.80 6.34 30.83
C TRP A 38 -10.85 7.53 30.64
N LEU A 39 -11.37 8.69 30.24
CA LEU A 39 -10.59 9.93 30.04
C LEU A 39 -10.04 10.54 31.34
N THR A 40 -10.59 10.17 32.48
CA THR A 40 -10.06 10.59 33.79
C THR A 40 -9.10 9.56 34.39
N GLY A 41 -8.99 8.35 33.81
CA GLY A 41 -8.20 7.24 34.38
C GLY A 41 -8.85 6.59 35.61
N THR A 42 -10.09 6.98 35.95
CA THR A 42 -10.82 6.48 37.13
C THR A 42 -11.17 5.00 36.98
N GLN A 43 -11.43 4.53 35.75
CA GLN A 43 -11.82 3.15 35.47
C GLN A 43 -10.97 2.56 34.34
N LEU A 44 -10.44 1.35 34.56
CA LEU A 44 -9.83 0.56 33.51
C LEU A 44 -10.87 0.14 32.47
N ILE A 45 -10.51 0.29 31.20
CA ILE A 45 -11.37 -0.11 30.10
C ILE A 45 -11.46 -1.63 29.99
N THR A 46 -12.66 -2.15 29.72
CA THR A 46 -12.86 -3.58 29.53
C THR A 46 -12.49 -4.00 28.10
N THR A 47 -12.16 -5.28 27.92
CA THR A 47 -11.79 -5.83 26.60
C THR A 47 -12.88 -5.62 25.55
N ASP A 48 -14.16 -5.75 25.92
CA ASP A 48 -15.28 -5.48 24.99
C ASP A 48 -15.28 -4.02 24.49
N ASN A 49 -15.04 -3.07 25.39
CA ASN A 49 -14.97 -1.65 25.03
C ASN A 49 -13.71 -1.34 24.21
N LEU A 50 -12.56 -1.95 24.51
CA LEU A 50 -11.36 -1.85 23.69
C LEU A 50 -11.61 -2.34 22.26
N TYR A 51 -12.25 -3.50 22.10
CA TYR A 51 -12.61 -4.03 20.79
C TYR A 51 -13.55 -3.09 20.03
N ARG A 52 -14.57 -2.52 20.70
CA ARG A 52 -15.47 -1.54 20.08
C ARG A 52 -14.73 -0.29 19.63
N ILE A 53 -13.84 0.26 20.46
CA ILE A 53 -13.02 1.43 20.10
C ILE A 53 -12.14 1.12 18.90
N ALA A 54 -11.39 0.02 18.96
CA ALA A 54 -10.52 -0.42 17.88
C ALA A 54 -11.26 -0.54 16.55
N ARG A 55 -12.44 -1.16 16.55
CA ARG A 55 -13.27 -1.32 15.35
C ARG A 55 -13.88 -0.01 14.85
N THR A 56 -14.43 0.81 15.74
CA THR A 56 -15.13 2.05 15.36
C THR A 56 -14.18 3.11 14.84
N TYR A 57 -12.98 3.22 15.44
CA TYR A 57 -11.99 4.23 15.08
C TYR A 57 -10.84 3.69 14.22
N ASN A 58 -10.88 2.40 13.87
CA ASN A 58 -9.85 1.70 13.09
C ASN A 58 -8.43 1.82 13.69
N VAL A 59 -8.35 1.75 15.03
CA VAL A 59 -7.09 1.86 15.79
C VAL A 59 -6.66 0.53 16.38
N SER A 60 -5.36 0.34 16.54
CA SER A 60 -4.78 -0.85 17.17
C SER A 60 -5.03 -0.83 18.68
N ILE A 61 -5.40 -1.99 19.24
CA ILE A 61 -5.48 -2.16 20.71
C ILE A 61 -4.10 -2.03 21.32
N ASP A 62 -3.07 -2.54 20.65
CA ASP A 62 -1.68 -2.44 21.11
C ASP A 62 -1.23 -0.99 21.23
N TRP A 63 -1.72 -0.11 20.35
CA TRP A 63 -1.48 1.33 20.47
C TRP A 63 -2.21 1.98 21.64
N ILE A 64 -3.49 1.64 21.85
CA ILE A 64 -4.26 2.13 23.02
C ILE A 64 -3.56 1.75 24.32
N LEU A 65 -3.02 0.53 24.39
CA LEU A 65 -2.34 0.00 25.58
C LEU A 65 -0.86 0.42 25.69
N GLY A 66 -0.30 1.13 24.70
CA GLY A 66 1.10 1.55 24.68
C GLY A 66 2.12 0.45 24.39
N LEU A 67 1.68 -0.67 23.82
CA LEU A 67 2.56 -1.76 23.37
C LEU A 67 3.18 -1.49 21.99
N SER A 68 2.61 -0.55 21.22
CA SER A 68 3.07 -0.18 19.89
C SER A 68 2.79 1.29 19.61
N ASP A 69 3.66 1.94 18.85
CA ASP A 69 3.40 3.30 18.34
C ASP A 69 2.61 3.30 17.03
N VAL A 70 2.31 2.12 16.48
CA VAL A 70 1.47 1.97 15.28
C VAL A 70 0.00 2.14 15.62
N ARG A 71 -0.52 3.34 15.34
CA ARG A 71 -1.91 3.71 15.64
C ARG A 71 -2.96 2.86 14.94
N ASP A 72 -2.77 2.54 13.67
CA ASP A 72 -3.80 1.87 12.87
C ASP A 72 -3.79 0.35 13.07
N ILE A 73 -4.97 -0.28 13.11
CA ILE A 73 -5.09 -1.74 13.31
C ILE A 73 -4.38 -2.59 12.24
N ASN A 74 -4.29 -2.06 11.00
CA ASN A 74 -3.59 -2.68 9.89
C ASN A 74 -2.27 -1.95 9.55
N GLY A 75 -1.78 -1.11 10.46
CA GLY A 75 -0.53 -0.38 10.25
C GLY A 75 0.66 -1.34 10.27
N LEU A 76 1.68 -1.01 9.49
CA LEU A 76 2.98 -1.68 9.56
C LEU A 76 3.90 -0.84 10.44
N ASN A 77 4.56 -1.48 11.40
CA ASN A 77 5.67 -0.86 12.10
C ASN A 77 6.88 -0.88 11.16
N ILE A 78 7.22 0.27 10.60
CA ILE A 78 8.31 0.39 9.61
C ILE A 78 9.68 0.32 10.32
N ASP A 79 9.77 0.83 11.54
CA ASP A 79 11.02 0.93 12.29
C ASP A 79 11.51 -0.44 12.77
N ASP A 80 10.58 -1.36 13.08
CA ASP A 80 10.88 -2.72 13.54
C ASP A 80 10.67 -3.80 12.47
N LEU A 81 10.75 -3.44 11.17
CA LEU A 81 10.62 -4.41 10.08
C LEU A 81 11.74 -5.46 10.10
N THR A 82 11.35 -6.73 10.08
CA THR A 82 12.28 -7.87 9.95
C THR A 82 12.47 -8.27 8.48
N TYR A 83 13.62 -8.85 8.16
CA TYR A 83 13.86 -9.41 6.82
C TYR A 83 12.82 -10.45 6.38
N GLU A 84 12.28 -11.21 7.33
CA GLU A 84 11.23 -12.20 7.07
C GLU A 84 9.93 -11.53 6.61
N GLN A 85 9.53 -10.43 7.25
CA GLN A 85 8.37 -9.64 6.83
C GLN A 85 8.61 -9.01 5.45
N VAL A 86 9.80 -8.43 5.21
CA VAL A 86 10.16 -7.86 3.90
C VAL A 86 10.10 -8.93 2.81
N ALA A 87 10.67 -10.12 3.04
CA ALA A 87 10.63 -11.22 2.09
C ALA A 87 9.18 -11.65 1.77
N ARG A 88 8.31 -11.79 2.79
CA ARG A 88 6.89 -12.10 2.57
C ARG A 88 6.15 -11.03 1.78
N ILE A 89 6.47 -9.75 1.98
CA ILE A 89 5.91 -8.65 1.20
C ILE A 89 6.35 -8.78 -0.25
N MET A 90 7.64 -9.03 -0.50
CA MET A 90 8.19 -9.22 -1.84
C MET A 90 7.57 -10.44 -2.54
N ASP A 91 7.46 -11.58 -1.85
CA ASP A 91 6.81 -12.80 -2.38
C ASP A 91 5.37 -12.51 -2.81
N ARG A 92 4.62 -11.75 -2.01
CA ARG A 92 3.25 -11.36 -2.35
C ARG A 92 3.21 -10.49 -3.60
N LEU A 93 4.13 -9.54 -3.76
CA LEU A 93 4.21 -8.69 -4.95
C LEU A 93 4.62 -9.49 -6.20
N ILE A 94 5.41 -10.55 -6.05
CA ILE A 94 5.78 -11.45 -7.15
C ILE A 94 4.59 -12.36 -7.52
N ILE A 95 3.93 -12.98 -6.54
CA ILE A 95 2.76 -13.86 -6.76
C ILE A 95 1.63 -13.11 -7.44
N ASN A 96 1.37 -11.89 -6.99
CA ASN A 96 0.37 -11.02 -7.58
C ASN A 96 0.83 -10.39 -8.90
N ASP A 97 2.01 -10.71 -9.41
CA ASP A 97 2.55 -10.17 -10.67
C ASP A 97 2.70 -8.63 -10.68
N ASN A 98 2.83 -8.01 -9.49
CA ASN A 98 3.14 -6.57 -9.35
C ASN A 98 4.60 -6.27 -9.67
N MET A 99 5.51 -7.24 -9.47
CA MET A 99 6.93 -7.13 -9.82
C MET A 99 7.52 -8.43 -10.35
N LYS A 100 8.64 -8.31 -11.07
CA LYS A 100 9.43 -9.44 -11.57
C LYS A 100 10.91 -9.17 -11.28
N ILE A 101 11.60 -10.18 -10.74
CA ILE A 101 13.06 -10.18 -10.64
C ILE A 101 13.62 -10.59 -12.01
N LEU A 102 14.54 -9.79 -12.53
CA LEU A 102 15.22 -9.97 -13.80
C LEU A 102 16.71 -10.17 -13.53
N ASN A 103 17.35 -11.00 -14.35
CA ASN A 103 18.80 -11.01 -14.43
C ASN A 103 19.31 -9.87 -15.33
N HIS A 104 20.63 -9.67 -15.34
CA HIS A 104 21.28 -8.62 -16.14
C HIS A 104 20.89 -8.67 -17.63
N LYS A 105 20.92 -9.85 -18.26
CA LYS A 105 20.57 -10.00 -19.68
C LYS A 105 19.11 -9.67 -19.98
N GLU A 106 18.20 -9.98 -19.07
CA GLU A 106 16.77 -9.66 -19.20
C GLU A 106 16.48 -8.18 -18.95
N ALA A 107 17.21 -7.54 -18.03
CA ALA A 107 17.11 -6.11 -17.76
C ALA A 107 17.65 -5.27 -18.93
N VAL A 108 18.70 -5.75 -19.61
CA VAL A 108 19.43 -5.03 -20.66
C VAL A 108 18.85 -5.27 -22.06
N ARG A 109 17.71 -5.97 -22.24
CA ARG A 109 17.15 -6.24 -23.60
C ARG A 109 16.94 -4.98 -24.46
N GLN A 110 17.98 -4.76 -25.29
CA GLN A 110 18.28 -3.97 -26.47
C GLN A 110 17.25 -2.97 -27.03
N THR A 111 17.68 -1.71 -27.11
CA THR A 111 17.46 -0.88 -28.31
C THR A 111 18.23 -1.52 -29.46
N SER A 112 17.50 -2.07 -30.44
CA SER A 112 17.90 -2.44 -31.82
C SER A 112 19.30 -3.02 -32.09
N GLY A 113 19.33 -4.27 -32.59
CA GLY A 113 20.41 -4.81 -33.44
C GLY A 113 21.62 -5.32 -32.67
N ASP A 114 21.69 -6.64 -32.46
CA ASP A 114 22.66 -7.46 -33.19
C ASP A 114 22.47 -8.94 -32.87
N ASP A 115 22.55 -9.72 -33.95
CA ASP A 115 22.63 -11.17 -34.06
C ASP A 115 23.62 -11.78 -33.06
N TYR A 116 23.26 -12.90 -32.42
CA TYR A 116 24.07 -14.12 -32.26
C TYR A 116 23.39 -15.10 -31.28
N GLY A 117 22.93 -16.23 -31.83
CA GLY A 117 23.10 -17.58 -31.29
C GLY A 117 22.20 -18.07 -30.16
N GLU A 118 21.22 -18.91 -30.50
CA GLU A 118 20.79 -20.02 -29.63
C GLU A 118 22.01 -20.87 -29.24
N ILE A 119 22.16 -21.31 -27.99
CA ILE A 119 22.88 -22.58 -27.72
C ILE A 119 22.24 -23.39 -26.59
N GLU A 120 22.11 -24.67 -26.93
CA GLU A 120 21.66 -25.86 -26.22
C GLU A 120 22.38 -26.17 -24.89
N SER A 121 21.67 -26.96 -24.08
CA SER A 121 22.13 -27.68 -22.90
C SER A 121 23.26 -28.66 -23.23
N SER A 122 24.50 -28.33 -22.87
CA SER A 122 25.48 -29.33 -22.40
C SER A 122 26.70 -28.69 -21.72
N GLY A 123 26.85 -28.92 -20.42
CA GLY A 123 28.17 -29.04 -19.77
C GLY A 123 29.07 -27.80 -19.64
N ILE A 124 28.57 -26.56 -19.63
CA ILE A 124 29.41 -25.35 -19.47
C ILE A 124 29.40 -24.85 -18.01
N ARG A 125 30.59 -24.67 -17.42
CA ARG A 125 30.78 -23.88 -16.19
C ARG A 125 30.50 -22.42 -16.50
N ILE A 126 29.45 -21.87 -15.90
CA ILE A 126 29.08 -20.47 -16.01
C ILE A 126 29.99 -19.66 -15.07
N GLU A 127 30.90 -18.87 -15.64
CA GLU A 127 31.59 -17.81 -14.88
C GLU A 127 30.63 -16.63 -14.71
N ILE A 128 30.07 -16.49 -13.51
CA ILE A 128 29.24 -15.34 -13.13
C ILE A 128 30.19 -14.14 -12.98
N ARG A 129 30.03 -13.13 -13.83
CA ARG A 129 30.77 -11.86 -13.69
C ARG A 129 30.16 -11.03 -12.54
N PRO A 130 30.93 -10.17 -11.84
CA PRO A 130 30.42 -9.41 -10.70
C PRO A 130 29.21 -8.51 -11.02
N ASP A 131 29.07 -8.06 -12.26
CA ASP A 131 27.96 -7.27 -12.82
C ASP A 131 26.73 -8.11 -13.22
N ASP A 132 26.89 -9.41 -13.45
CA ASP A 132 25.79 -10.35 -13.66
C ASP A 132 25.08 -10.76 -12.35
N ASN A 133 25.61 -10.34 -11.20
CA ASN A 133 25.11 -10.68 -9.86
C ASN A 133 24.20 -9.60 -9.24
N SER A 134 23.79 -8.59 -10.02
CA SER A 134 22.82 -7.60 -9.55
C SER A 134 21.39 -8.04 -9.87
N ASP A 135 20.55 -8.13 -8.84
CA ASP A 135 19.12 -8.39 -9.00
C ASP A 135 18.41 -7.12 -9.51
N TYR A 136 17.82 -7.19 -10.71
CA TYR A 136 17.03 -6.10 -11.26
C TYR A 136 15.54 -6.33 -10.97
N ILE A 137 14.85 -5.34 -10.41
CA ILE A 137 13.42 -5.43 -10.13
C ILE A 137 12.65 -4.64 -11.18
N LYS A 138 11.82 -5.33 -11.97
CA LYS A 138 10.85 -4.71 -12.87
C LYS A 138 9.51 -4.56 -12.17
N ILE A 139 9.04 -3.33 -12.01
CA ILE A 139 7.70 -3.03 -11.51
C ILE A 139 6.70 -3.13 -12.66
N LYS A 140 5.70 -4.01 -12.51
CA LYS A 140 4.61 -4.23 -13.47
C LYS A 140 3.32 -3.52 -13.06
N ASP A 141 3.13 -3.29 -11.78
CA ASP A 141 2.00 -2.53 -11.24
C ASP A 141 2.12 -1.05 -11.56
N ARG A 142 1.14 -0.49 -12.27
CA ARG A 142 1.15 0.92 -12.71
C ARG A 142 1.01 1.91 -11.58
N LEU A 143 0.16 1.64 -10.59
CA LEU A 143 0.01 2.52 -9.44
C LEU A 143 1.30 2.50 -8.60
N LEU A 144 1.87 1.32 -8.35
CA LEU A 144 3.15 1.20 -7.64
C LEU A 144 4.28 1.89 -8.41
N SER A 145 4.34 1.70 -9.74
CA SER A 145 5.31 2.38 -10.61
C SER A 145 5.13 3.90 -10.56
N TYR A 146 3.89 4.40 -10.55
CA TYR A 146 3.60 5.83 -10.42
C TYR A 146 4.11 6.39 -9.09
N MET A 147 3.83 5.72 -7.96
CA MET A 147 4.30 6.12 -6.64
C MET A 147 5.84 6.16 -6.56
N LEU A 148 6.51 5.13 -7.08
CA LEU A 148 7.98 5.05 -7.07
C LEU A 148 8.63 6.11 -7.97
N ARG A 149 8.08 6.35 -9.17
CA ARG A 149 8.60 7.40 -10.07
C ARG A 149 8.44 8.80 -9.50
N ARG A 150 7.31 9.08 -8.83
CA ARG A 150 7.13 10.34 -8.11
C ARG A 150 8.16 10.49 -7.00
N ARG A 151 8.35 9.44 -6.19
CA ARG A 151 9.33 9.45 -5.09
C ARG A 151 10.74 9.80 -5.57
N TYR A 152 11.22 9.17 -6.65
CA TYR A 152 12.54 9.48 -7.22
C TYR A 152 12.68 10.97 -7.59
N LYS A 153 11.71 11.52 -8.30
CA LYS A 153 11.72 12.94 -8.71
C LYS A 153 11.60 13.91 -7.53
N ILE A 154 10.93 13.51 -6.45
CA ILE A 154 10.68 14.38 -5.30
C ILE A 154 11.95 14.57 -4.45
N TYR A 155 12.79 13.53 -4.31
CA TYR A 155 14.09 13.66 -3.63
C TYR A 155 15.04 14.60 -4.36
N ASP A 156 14.95 14.68 -5.69
CA ASP A 156 15.78 15.60 -6.50
C ASP A 156 15.39 17.08 -6.32
N VAL A 157 14.17 17.36 -5.83
CA VAL A 157 13.65 18.74 -5.68
C VAL A 157 13.98 19.32 -4.30
N GLY A 158 13.81 18.56 -3.22
CA GLY A 158 14.08 19.03 -1.86
C GLY A 158 13.35 18.25 -0.77
N ASN A 159 13.85 18.34 0.47
CA ASN A 159 13.29 17.64 1.64
C ASN A 159 11.86 18.09 1.97
N ASP A 160 11.52 19.36 1.71
CA ASP A 160 10.17 19.91 1.89
C ASP A 160 9.12 19.22 1.01
N MET A 161 9.48 18.90 -0.23
CA MET A 161 8.61 18.15 -1.14
C MET A 161 8.48 16.68 -0.74
N VAL A 162 9.54 16.09 -0.18
CA VAL A 162 9.51 14.74 0.41
C VAL A 162 8.54 14.72 1.59
N ASP A 163 8.63 15.69 2.50
CA ASP A 163 7.75 15.81 3.65
C ASP A 163 6.29 16.03 3.22
N TYR A 164 6.04 16.88 2.22
CA TYR A 164 4.70 17.06 1.66
C TYR A 164 4.14 15.75 1.11
N TRP A 165 4.94 14.99 0.35
CA TRP A 165 4.51 13.70 -0.18
C TRP A 165 4.10 12.74 0.93
N TYR A 166 4.93 12.59 1.97
CA TYR A 166 4.64 11.71 3.11
C TYR A 166 3.41 12.14 3.90
N ASN A 167 3.24 13.44 4.13
CA ASN A 167 2.21 13.96 5.03
C ASN A 167 0.89 14.33 4.35
N SER A 168 0.88 14.52 3.03
CA SER A 168 -0.32 15.01 2.30
C SER A 168 -0.74 14.11 1.14
N SER A 169 0.18 13.54 0.37
CA SER A 169 -0.17 12.71 -0.79
C SER A 169 -0.32 11.23 -0.46
N LEU A 170 0.67 10.62 0.19
CA LEU A 170 0.64 9.20 0.54
C LEU A 170 -0.59 8.79 1.38
N PRO A 171 -1.07 9.62 2.34
CA PRO A 171 -2.27 9.31 3.11
C PRO A 171 -3.54 9.17 2.26
N ASN A 172 -3.60 9.75 1.06
CA ASN A 172 -4.76 9.60 0.16
C ASN A 172 -4.98 8.14 -0.25
N PHE A 173 -3.92 7.33 -0.30
CA PHE A 173 -3.98 5.91 -0.66
C PHE A 173 -4.26 5.00 0.55
N LYS A 174 -4.49 5.58 1.74
CA LYS A 174 -4.73 4.81 2.97
C LYS A 174 -5.98 3.93 2.82
N GLY A 175 -5.82 2.64 3.08
CA GLY A 175 -6.89 1.65 2.99
C GLY A 175 -7.07 1.03 1.59
N LEU A 176 -6.42 1.58 0.56
CA LEU A 176 -6.39 0.98 -0.76
C LEU A 176 -5.47 -0.26 -0.73
N LYS A 177 -6.00 -1.41 -1.15
CA LYS A 177 -5.24 -2.66 -1.16
C LYS A 177 -4.32 -2.73 -2.37
N VAL A 178 -3.17 -3.38 -2.19
CA VAL A 178 -2.28 -3.75 -3.30
C VAL A 178 -3.08 -4.61 -4.29
N VAL A 179 -3.02 -4.23 -5.57
CA VAL A 179 -3.75 -4.88 -6.65
C VAL A 179 -3.22 -6.29 -6.87
N ASN A 180 -4.11 -7.26 -7.12
CA ASN A 180 -3.71 -8.51 -7.74
C ASN A 180 -3.59 -8.29 -9.25
N ASN A 181 -2.35 -8.32 -9.75
CA ASN A 181 -2.02 -7.89 -11.09
C ASN A 181 -2.08 -9.00 -12.15
N THR A 182 -2.48 -10.21 -11.77
CA THR A 182 -2.61 -11.35 -12.67
C THR A 182 -3.74 -11.17 -13.69
N GLY A 183 -3.70 -11.97 -14.78
CA GLY A 183 -4.68 -11.91 -15.86
C GLY A 183 -4.60 -10.60 -16.63
N ASN A 184 -5.74 -10.02 -16.97
CA ASN A 184 -5.84 -8.78 -17.77
C ASN A 184 -5.93 -7.48 -16.94
N MET A 185 -5.52 -7.50 -15.66
CA MET A 185 -5.62 -6.33 -14.78
C MET A 185 -4.86 -5.12 -15.33
N GLN A 186 -3.63 -5.35 -15.80
CA GLN A 186 -2.81 -4.27 -16.36
C GLN A 186 -3.33 -3.77 -17.69
N ASP A 187 -3.81 -4.67 -18.53
CA ASP A 187 -4.36 -4.28 -19.84
C ASP A 187 -5.58 -3.38 -19.67
N ALA A 188 -6.43 -3.65 -18.66
CA ALA A 188 -7.57 -2.80 -18.32
C ALA A 188 -7.16 -1.41 -17.83
N LEU A 189 -6.12 -1.33 -16.99
CA LEU A 189 -5.55 -0.07 -16.53
C LEU A 189 -4.92 0.73 -17.67
N ASP A 190 -4.18 0.07 -18.55
CA ASP A 190 -3.53 0.67 -19.71
C ASP A 190 -4.55 1.19 -20.74
N ALA A 191 -5.65 0.45 -20.96
CA ALA A 191 -6.71 0.84 -21.89
C ALA A 191 -7.35 2.19 -21.51
N LYS A 192 -7.63 2.40 -20.21
CA LYS A 192 -8.19 3.63 -19.65
C LYS A 192 -7.24 4.82 -19.69
N GLY A 193 -5.93 4.57 -19.79
CA GLY A 193 -4.90 5.60 -19.91
C GLY A 193 -4.58 6.27 -18.57
N TRP A 194 -3.34 6.14 -18.12
CA TRP A 194 -2.95 6.54 -16.76
C TRP A 194 -1.88 7.63 -16.68
N ALA A 195 -1.35 8.10 -17.81
CA ALA A 195 -0.17 8.97 -17.85
C ALA A 195 -0.37 10.34 -17.17
N ASN A 196 -1.60 10.83 -17.11
CA ASN A 196 -1.94 12.17 -16.58
C ASN A 196 -2.77 12.11 -15.28
N LEU A 197 -2.92 10.93 -14.66
CA LEU A 197 -3.76 10.77 -13.47
C LEU A 197 -3.14 11.42 -12.23
N GLN A 198 -4.00 12.08 -11.45
CA GLN A 198 -3.70 12.55 -10.11
C GLN A 198 -4.07 11.49 -9.06
N ASP A 199 -3.75 11.74 -7.79
CA ASP A 199 -3.91 10.77 -6.70
C ASP A 199 -5.37 10.30 -6.57
N ALA A 200 -6.34 11.21 -6.65
CA ALA A 200 -7.77 10.89 -6.57
C ALA A 200 -8.24 10.03 -7.77
N ASP A 201 -7.78 10.35 -8.97
CA ASP A 201 -8.15 9.60 -10.17
C ASP A 201 -7.61 8.16 -10.10
N TRP A 202 -6.41 7.98 -9.55
CA TRP A 202 -5.85 6.65 -9.30
C TRP A 202 -6.69 5.82 -8.35
N ILE A 203 -7.14 6.41 -7.24
CA ILE A 203 -7.96 5.70 -6.25
C ILE A 203 -9.27 5.23 -6.89
N SER A 204 -9.99 6.14 -7.56
CA SER A 204 -11.24 5.81 -8.23
C SER A 204 -11.06 4.75 -9.32
N LEU A 205 -10.00 4.86 -10.14
CA LEU A 205 -9.72 3.90 -11.21
C LEU A 205 -9.44 2.50 -10.67
N ILE A 206 -8.63 2.39 -9.60
CA ILE A 206 -8.28 1.10 -9.01
C ILE A 206 -9.50 0.47 -8.35
N GLU A 207 -10.32 1.26 -7.64
CA GLU A 207 -11.57 0.78 -7.05
C GLU A 207 -12.59 0.32 -8.09
N GLU A 208 -12.66 1.01 -9.24
CA GLU A 208 -13.51 0.62 -10.37
C GLU A 208 -13.04 -0.72 -10.95
N ILE A 209 -11.79 -0.80 -11.39
CA ILE A 209 -11.29 -1.98 -12.12
C ILE A 209 -11.18 -3.20 -11.20
N SER A 210 -10.86 -3.02 -9.92
CA SER A 210 -10.75 -4.14 -8.97
C SER A 210 -12.10 -4.80 -8.65
N LYS A 211 -13.24 -4.15 -8.97
CA LYS A 211 -14.57 -4.74 -8.83
C LYS A 211 -14.99 -5.57 -10.03
N LEU A 212 -14.33 -5.39 -11.17
CA LEU A 212 -14.66 -6.08 -12.41
C LEU A 212 -14.00 -7.46 -12.44
N THR A 213 -14.75 -8.42 -12.98
CA THR A 213 -14.24 -9.75 -13.34
C THR A 213 -13.27 -9.65 -14.52
N GLU A 214 -12.53 -10.73 -14.79
CA GLU A 214 -11.64 -10.80 -15.97
C GLU A 214 -12.41 -10.67 -17.29
N GLU A 215 -13.60 -11.26 -17.39
CA GLU A 215 -14.46 -11.15 -18.57
C GLU A 215 -14.94 -9.72 -18.79
N GLU A 216 -15.41 -9.05 -17.74
CA GLU A 216 -15.86 -7.65 -17.78
C GLU A 216 -14.70 -6.70 -18.14
N ARG A 217 -13.49 -6.94 -17.61
CA ARG A 217 -12.29 -6.21 -17.99
C ARG A 217 -11.95 -6.41 -19.47
N THR A 218 -12.10 -7.62 -19.99
CA THR A 218 -11.87 -7.91 -21.42
C THR A 218 -12.85 -7.13 -22.31
N ALA A 219 -14.14 -7.14 -21.95
CA ALA A 219 -15.16 -6.38 -22.68
C ALA A 219 -14.87 -4.87 -22.67
N LEU A 220 -14.47 -4.34 -21.51
CA LEU A 220 -14.09 -2.94 -21.35
C LEU A 220 -12.90 -2.56 -22.25
N ILE A 221 -11.86 -3.39 -22.30
CA ILE A 221 -10.68 -3.17 -23.14
C ILE A 221 -11.11 -3.11 -24.61
N GLN A 222 -11.90 -4.07 -25.07
CA GLN A 222 -12.38 -4.13 -26.45
C GLN A 222 -13.25 -2.92 -26.82
N GLU A 223 -14.14 -2.49 -25.92
CA GLU A 223 -14.98 -1.31 -26.14
C GLU A 223 -14.13 -0.04 -26.32
N ILE A 224 -13.13 0.14 -25.46
CA ILE A 224 -12.22 1.29 -25.53
C ILE A 224 -11.39 1.25 -26.83
N GLU A 225 -10.89 0.08 -27.23
CA GLU A 225 -10.14 -0.09 -28.47
C GLU A 225 -11.01 0.20 -29.71
N ASN A 226 -12.25 -0.29 -29.74
CA ASN A 226 -13.17 -0.04 -30.85
C ASN A 226 -13.50 1.45 -30.98
N LYS A 227 -13.77 2.14 -29.87
CA LYS A 227 -13.99 3.60 -29.87
C LYS A 227 -12.78 4.38 -30.36
N LYS A 228 -11.56 3.94 -30.05
CA LYS A 228 -10.33 4.56 -30.57
C LYS A 228 -10.17 4.37 -32.08
N LYS A 229 -10.63 3.24 -32.62
CA LYS A 229 -10.61 2.94 -34.07
C LYS A 229 -11.70 3.69 -34.84
N GLU A 230 -12.87 3.92 -34.26
CA GLU A 230 -13.97 4.66 -34.89
C GLU A 230 -13.76 6.18 -34.88
N GLY A 231 -12.92 6.70 -33.97
CA GLY A 231 -12.57 8.12 -33.86
C GLY A 231 -11.31 8.54 -34.63
N GLN A 232 -10.69 7.63 -35.38
CA GLN A 232 -9.55 7.88 -36.29
C GLN A 232 -10.02 7.92 -37.75
#